data_AF-A0A0F8YJI8-F1
#
_entry.id   AF-A0A0F8YJI8-F1
#
_cell.length_a   1.000
_cell.length_b   1.000
_cell.length_c   1.000
_cell.angle_alpha   90.00
_cell.angle_beta   90.00
_cell.angle_gamma   90.00
#
_symmetry.space_group_name_H-M   'P 1'
#
loop_
_entity.id
_entity.type
_entity.pdbx_description
1 polymer ?
#
loop_
_entity_poly.entity_id
_entity_poly.type
_entity_poly.pdbx_seq_one_letter_code
_entity_poly.pdbx_strand_id
1 'polypeptide(L)'
;MNNTADDKYQIKIEKFEGPFDLLLYLVKNSKINISDISISEITMQFLQFLNDRLVLDIEESSLFIFTVSSLMNIKSKILLPQEVDIEDESPDDRNEYVRNLIEYQKYKKAAEVMKTKIEEEKILMRKETQLTIDFKDNENWEEISIVDLIIAFSKVAKEVD
;
A
#
# COMPACT_ATOMS: atom_id res chain seq x y z
N MET A 1 -45.28 7.20 6.84
CA MET A 1 -44.10 6.51 7.38
C MET A 1 -43.31 6.00 6.18
N ASN A 2 -42.40 6.83 5.65
CA ASN A 2 -41.55 6.47 4.51
C ASN A 2 -40.10 6.45 4.99
N ASN A 3 -39.57 5.26 5.19
CA ASN A 3 -38.16 4.96 5.46
C ASN A 3 -37.90 3.71 4.60
N THR A 4 -36.92 3.63 3.71
CA THR A 4 -35.52 3.91 3.94
C THR A 4 -34.82 4.31 2.63
N ALA A 5 -34.23 5.51 2.62
CA ALA A 5 -33.09 5.80 1.77
C ALA A 5 -31.88 5.08 2.36
N ASP A 6 -31.40 4.05 1.69
CA ASP A 6 -30.10 3.43 1.99
C ASP A 6 -29.07 4.00 1.03
N ASP A 7 -28.79 5.30 1.17
CA ASP A 7 -27.61 5.94 0.59
C ASP A 7 -26.49 5.91 1.63
N LYS A 8 -25.92 4.72 1.83
CA LYS A 8 -24.70 4.52 2.62
C LYS A 8 -23.50 4.25 1.72
N TYR A 9 -23.27 5.13 0.75
CA TYR A 9 -22.00 5.20 0.02
C TYR A 9 -20.99 6.07 0.76
N GLN A 10 -20.56 5.61 1.93
CA GLN A 10 -19.43 6.22 2.63
C GLN A 10 -18.16 5.44 2.22
N ILE A 11 -17.58 5.79 1.07
CA ILE A 11 -16.27 5.25 0.67
C ILE A 11 -15.21 6.17 1.28
N LYS A 12 -14.79 5.80 2.49
CA LYS A 12 -13.66 6.40 3.17
C LYS A 12 -12.36 6.09 2.43
N ILE A 13 -11.46 7.06 2.46
CA ILE A 13 -10.06 7.00 1.99
C ILE A 13 -9.25 5.94 2.75
N GLU A 14 -9.75 5.43 3.89
CA GLU A 14 -9.16 4.36 4.73
C GLU A 14 -8.82 3.04 4.00
N LYS A 15 -9.18 2.88 2.72
CA LYS A 15 -8.91 1.65 1.95
C LYS A 15 -7.66 1.69 1.07
N PHE A 16 -7.03 2.84 0.84
CA PHE A 16 -5.89 2.95 -0.07
C PHE A 16 -4.62 3.31 0.70
N GLU A 17 -3.55 2.55 0.45
CA GLU A 17 -2.24 2.76 1.08
C GLU A 17 -1.42 3.89 0.43
N GLY A 18 -2.03 4.69 -0.45
CA GLY A 18 -1.40 5.81 -1.14
C GLY A 18 -1.97 6.07 -2.54
N PRO A 19 -1.42 7.06 -3.27
CA PRO A 19 -1.94 7.44 -4.57
C PRO A 19 -1.68 6.41 -5.67
N PHE A 20 -0.58 5.66 -5.61
CA PHE A 20 -0.34 4.57 -6.56
C PHE A 20 -1.38 3.46 -6.42
N ASP A 21 -1.86 3.20 -5.21
CA ASP A 21 -2.91 2.21 -5.00
C ASP A 21 -4.25 2.67 -5.59
N LEU A 22 -4.58 3.95 -5.40
CA LEU A 22 -5.74 4.56 -6.05
C LEU A 22 -5.61 4.50 -7.58
N LEU A 23 -4.44 4.79 -8.14
CA LEU A 23 -4.20 4.68 -9.58
C LEU A 23 -4.41 3.24 -10.08
N LEU A 24 -3.87 2.23 -9.39
CA LEU A 24 -4.09 0.83 -9.74
C LEU A 24 -5.56 0.45 -9.68
N TYR A 25 -6.30 0.96 -8.69
CA TYR A 25 -7.74 0.77 -8.58
C TYR A 25 -8.49 1.35 -9.78
N LEU A 26 -8.15 2.57 -10.19
CA LEU A 26 -8.75 3.22 -11.36
C LEU A 26 -8.46 2.45 -12.66
N VAL A 27 -7.21 2.03 -12.88
CA VAL A 27 -6.82 1.20 -14.03
C VAL A 27 -7.64 -0.09 -14.09
N LYS A 28 -7.78 -0.77 -12.95
CA LYS A 28 -8.54 -2.01 -12.85
C LYS A 28 -10.03 -1.78 -13.17
N ASN A 29 -10.59 -0.67 -12.72
CA ASN A 29 -11.99 -0.31 -13.01
C ASN A 29 -12.22 0.04 -14.48
N SER A 30 -11.26 0.68 -15.15
CA SER A 30 -11.36 1.00 -16.57
C SER A 30 -11.23 -0.24 -17.47
N LYS A 31 -10.86 -1.42 -16.93
CA LYS A 31 -10.58 -2.65 -17.68
C LYS A 31 -9.51 -2.49 -18.77
N ILE A 32 -8.65 -1.49 -18.62
CA ILE A 32 -7.53 -1.21 -19.54
C ILE A 32 -6.32 -2.01 -19.05
N ASN A 33 -5.50 -2.51 -19.97
CA ASN A 33 -4.22 -3.13 -19.60
C ASN A 33 -3.28 -2.04 -19.05
N ILE A 34 -2.57 -2.34 -17.96
CA ILE A 34 -1.65 -1.37 -17.33
C ILE A 34 -0.55 -0.88 -18.30
N SER A 35 -0.19 -1.69 -19.30
CA SER A 35 0.77 -1.30 -20.34
C SER A 35 0.21 -0.30 -21.35
N ASP A 36 -1.12 -0.20 -21.48
CA ASP A 36 -1.82 0.61 -22.49
C ASP A 36 -2.50 1.85 -21.87
N ILE A 37 -2.09 2.25 -20.66
CA ILE A 37 -2.72 3.36 -19.94
C ILE A 37 -2.53 4.68 -20.68
N SER A 38 -3.64 5.34 -21.01
CA SER A 38 -3.63 6.75 -21.37
C SER A 38 -3.44 7.60 -20.10
N ILE A 39 -2.27 8.23 -19.96
CA ILE A 39 -1.98 9.15 -18.83
C ILE A 39 -3.02 10.27 -18.75
N SER A 40 -3.50 10.75 -19.89
CA SER A 40 -4.55 11.79 -19.92
C SER A 40 -5.84 11.32 -19.24
N GLU A 41 -6.26 10.08 -19.53
CA GLU A 41 -7.50 9.52 -19.02
C GLU A 41 -7.39 9.19 -17.53
N ILE A 42 -6.31 8.53 -17.11
CA ILE A 42 -6.12 8.16 -15.70
C ILE A 42 -5.97 9.40 -14.80
N THR A 43 -5.32 10.46 -15.29
CA THR A 43 -5.19 11.73 -14.57
C THR A 43 -6.57 12.35 -14.32
N MET A 44 -7.45 12.31 -15.33
CA MET A 44 -8.79 12.86 -15.22
C MET A 44 -9.65 12.06 -14.25
N GLN A 45 -9.59 10.73 -14.32
CA GLN A 45 -10.28 9.86 -13.37
C GLN A 45 -9.76 10.04 -11.93
N PHE A 46 -8.45 10.22 -11.76
CA PHE A 46 -7.83 10.46 -10.47
C PHE A 46 -8.33 11.77 -9.85
N LEU A 47 -8.27 12.87 -10.60
CA LEU A 47 -8.79 14.17 -10.17
C LEU A 47 -10.29 14.12 -9.85
N GLN A 48 -11.08 13.43 -10.68
CA GLN A 48 -12.50 13.26 -10.43
C GLN A 48 -12.74 12.49 -9.12
N PHE A 49 -11.98 11.42 -8.89
CA PHE A 49 -12.08 10.66 -7.64
C PHE A 49 -11.72 11.53 -6.42
N LEU A 50 -10.68 12.37 -6.53
CA LEU A 50 -10.33 13.32 -5.47
C LEU A 50 -11.48 14.31 -5.21
N ASN A 51 -12.09 14.89 -6.25
CA ASN A 51 -13.14 15.89 -6.09
C ASN A 51 -14.47 15.30 -5.58
N ASP A 52 -14.86 14.11 -6.05
CA ASP A 52 -16.18 13.53 -5.79
C ASP A 52 -16.24 12.80 -4.44
N ARG A 53 -15.11 12.26 -3.97
CA ARG A 53 -15.10 11.30 -2.85
C ARG A 53 -14.06 11.58 -1.78
N LEU A 54 -13.06 12.40 -2.04
CA LEU A 54 -12.21 12.90 -0.98
C LEU A 54 -12.78 14.22 -0.44
N VAL A 55 -13.38 14.16 0.75
CA VAL A 55 -13.30 15.31 1.67
C VAL A 55 -11.84 15.34 2.11
N LEU A 56 -11.01 15.93 1.26
CA LEU A 56 -9.57 15.97 1.39
C LEU A 56 -9.27 16.96 2.51
N ASP A 57 -8.85 16.46 3.67
CA ASP A 57 -8.09 17.29 4.61
C ASP A 57 -6.70 17.47 3.97
N ILE A 58 -6.61 18.45 3.07
CA ILE A 58 -5.51 18.69 2.13
C ILE A 58 -4.16 18.79 2.85
N GLU A 59 -4.19 19.20 4.13
CA GLU A 59 -3.02 19.36 4.99
C GLU A 59 -2.25 18.04 5.21
N GLU A 60 -2.92 16.88 5.22
CA GLU A 60 -2.27 15.57 5.46
C GLU A 60 -1.94 14.79 4.16
N SER A 61 -2.39 15.27 3.00
CA SER A 61 -2.38 14.52 1.73
C SER A 61 -1.35 14.98 0.70
N SER A 62 -0.19 15.46 1.17
CA SER A 62 0.90 15.99 0.32
C SER A 62 1.31 15.03 -0.81
N LEU A 63 1.32 13.72 -0.56
CA LEU A 63 1.68 12.70 -1.54
C LEU A 63 0.67 12.60 -2.71
N PHE A 64 -0.61 12.84 -2.46
CA PHE A 64 -1.63 12.90 -3.51
C PHE A 64 -1.46 14.14 -4.38
N ILE A 65 -1.19 15.30 -3.79
CA ILE A 65 -0.95 16.56 -4.52
C ILE A 65 0.31 16.44 -5.38
N PHE A 66 1.38 15.86 -4.83
CA PHE A 66 2.60 15.56 -5.58
C PHE A 66 2.29 14.68 -6.80
N THR A 67 1.48 13.64 -6.61
CA THR A 67 1.09 12.72 -7.69
C THR A 67 0.26 13.41 -8.76
N VAL A 68 -0.72 14.23 -8.40
CA VAL A 68 -1.49 15.06 -9.35
C VAL A 68 -0.55 15.95 -10.16
N SER A 69 0.36 16.64 -9.48
CA SER A 69 1.30 17.57 -10.12
C SER A 69 2.22 16.85 -11.11
N SER A 70 2.72 15.68 -10.73
CA SER A 70 3.53 14.83 -11.59
C SER A 70 2.75 14.38 -12.84
N LEU A 71 1.52 13.90 -12.67
CA LEU A 71 0.64 13.49 -13.78
C LEU A 71 0.29 14.66 -14.71
N MET A 72 0.00 15.84 -14.16
CA MET A 72 -0.25 17.06 -14.93
C MET A 72 0.98 17.49 -15.75
N ASN A 73 2.18 17.42 -15.16
CA ASN A 73 3.42 17.72 -15.86
C ASN A 73 3.65 16.77 -17.04
N ILE A 74 3.49 15.46 -16.81
CA ILE A 74 3.60 14.45 -17.87
C ILE A 74 2.58 14.73 -18.99
N LYS A 75 1.32 15.00 -18.62
CA LYS A 75 0.27 15.34 -19.60
C LYS A 75 0.63 16.61 -20.40
N SER A 76 1.14 17.65 -19.74
CA SER A 76 1.55 18.90 -20.39
C SER A 76 2.65 18.64 -21.41
N LYS A 77 3.68 17.88 -21.05
CA LYS A 77 4.79 17.53 -21.96
C LYS A 77 4.31 16.75 -23.19
N ILE A 78 3.37 15.81 -23.02
CA ILE A 78 2.81 15.02 -24.13
C ILE A 78 1.99 15.89 -25.10
N LEU A 79 1.30 16.92 -24.60
CA LEU A 79 0.42 17.76 -25.42
C LEU A 79 1.15 18.90 -26.15
N LEU A 80 2.35 19.27 -25.68
CA LEU A 80 3.13 20.33 -26.28
C LEU A 80 3.97 19.78 -27.45
N PRO A 81 4.11 20.54 -28.56
CA PRO A 81 5.04 20.16 -29.62
C PRO A 81 6.45 20.14 -29.05
N GLN A 82 7.13 18.99 -29.14
CA GLN A 82 8.55 18.89 -28.81
C GLN A 82 9.35 19.41 -30.01
N GLU A 83 10.26 20.36 -29.77
CA GLU A 83 11.35 20.59 -30.70
C GLU A 83 12.19 19.31 -30.69
N VAL A 84 12.14 18.57 -31.81
CA VAL A 84 12.86 17.30 -31.94
C VAL A 84 14.34 17.61 -32.04
N ASP A 85 14.99 17.83 -30.90
CA ASP A 85 16.44 17.80 -30.84
C ASP A 85 16.86 16.33 -30.90
N ILE A 86 17.65 16.01 -31.92
CA ILE A 86 17.98 14.65 -32.37
C ILE A 86 18.85 13.90 -31.34
N GLU A 87 19.24 14.55 -30.24
CA GLU A 87 20.09 14.01 -29.17
C GLU A 87 19.36 13.67 -27.86
N ASP A 88 18.06 13.96 -27.71
CA ASP A 88 17.36 13.68 -26.45
C ASP A 88 16.86 12.21 -26.40
N GLU A 89 17.78 11.29 -26.13
CA GLU A 89 17.50 9.88 -25.83
C GLU A 89 16.93 9.69 -24.40
N SER A 90 16.29 10.73 -23.85
CA SER A 90 15.66 10.65 -22.54
C SER A 90 14.44 9.72 -22.60
N PRO A 91 14.30 8.77 -21.66
CA PRO A 91 13.14 7.89 -21.62
C PRO A 91 11.87 8.74 -21.53
N ASP A 92 10.89 8.44 -22.39
CA ASP A 92 9.55 9.02 -22.34
C ASP A 92 9.02 8.95 -20.89
N ASP A 93 8.86 10.10 -20.23
CA ASP A 93 8.43 10.24 -18.83
C ASP A 93 7.20 9.35 -18.52
N ARG A 94 6.34 9.13 -19.53
CA ARG A 94 5.20 8.21 -19.44
C ARG A 94 5.65 6.77 -19.18
N ASN A 95 6.62 6.28 -19.93
CA ASN A 95 7.09 4.90 -19.85
C ASN A 95 7.71 4.61 -18.49
N GLU A 96 8.45 5.57 -17.93
CA GLU A 96 8.96 5.47 -16.56
C GLU A 96 7.82 5.40 -15.54
N TYR A 97 6.81 6.26 -15.68
CA TYR A 97 5.66 6.28 -14.78
C TYR A 97 4.86 4.96 -14.80
N VAL A 98 4.62 4.42 -15.99
CA VAL A 98 3.94 3.11 -16.16
C VAL A 98 4.79 1.98 -15.57
N ARG A 99 6.11 2.03 -15.75
CA ARG A 99 7.03 1.06 -15.15
C ARG A 99 6.94 1.05 -13.63
N ASN A 100 6.92 2.23 -13.01
CA ASN A 100 6.79 2.38 -11.56
C ASN A 100 5.45 1.84 -11.05
N LEU A 101 4.34 2.07 -11.78
CA LEU A 101 3.04 1.49 -11.47
C LEU A 101 3.04 -0.05 -11.51
N ILE A 102 3.66 -0.64 -12.53
CA ILE A 102 3.79 -2.10 -12.66
C ILE A 102 4.63 -2.67 -11.52
N GLU A 103 5.73 -1.99 -11.16
CA GLU A 103 6.59 -2.39 -10.06
C GLU A 103 5.87 -2.35 -8.72
N TYR A 104 5.15 -1.26 -8.44
CA TYR A 104 4.29 -1.17 -7.25
C TYR A 104 3.25 -2.30 -7.22
N GLN A 105 2.60 -2.61 -8.35
CA GLN A 105 1.65 -3.73 -8.43
C GLN A 105 2.29 -5.08 -8.08
N LYS A 106 3.54 -5.32 -8.51
CA LYS A 106 4.27 -6.56 -8.19
C LYS A 106 4.54 -6.67 -6.70
N TYR A 107 5.04 -5.60 -6.07
CA TYR A 107 5.30 -5.60 -4.63
C TYR A 107 4.02 -5.73 -3.82
N LYS A 108 2.93 -5.06 -4.23
CA LYS A 108 1.62 -5.21 -3.59
C LYS A 108 1.15 -6.67 -3.59
N LYS A 109 1.25 -7.36 -4.72
CA LYS A 109 0.91 -8.79 -4.82
C LYS A 109 1.82 -9.67 -3.95
N ALA A 110 3.12 -9.38 -3.93
CA ALA A 110 4.06 -10.12 -3.08
C ALA A 110 3.71 -9.95 -1.60
N ALA A 111 3.38 -8.73 -1.17
CA ALA A 111 2.94 -8.44 0.19
C ALA A 111 1.63 -9.17 0.55
N GLU A 112 0.65 -9.21 -0.36
CA GLU A 112 -0.61 -9.97 -0.17
C GLU A 112 -0.35 -11.48 -0.01
N VAL A 113 0.55 -12.06 -0.82
CA VAL A 113 0.95 -13.47 -0.69
C VAL A 113 1.66 -13.72 0.64
N MET A 114 2.58 -12.85 1.05
CA MET A 114 3.28 -12.97 2.33
C MET A 114 2.30 -12.87 3.51
N LYS A 115 1.37 -11.91 3.46
CA LYS A 115 0.32 -11.76 4.47
C LYS A 115 -0.51 -13.03 4.63
N THR A 116 -0.92 -13.63 3.50
CA THR A 116 -1.69 -14.89 3.50
C THR A 116 -0.89 -16.02 4.14
N LYS A 117 0.39 -16.18 3.78
CA LYS A 117 1.26 -17.20 4.38
C LYS A 117 1.45 -17.02 5.89
N ILE A 118 1.63 -15.77 6.36
CA ILE A 118 1.74 -15.47 7.79
C ILE A 118 0.44 -15.86 8.52
N GLU A 119 -0.71 -15.57 7.93
CA GLU A 119 -2.02 -15.95 8.48
C GLU A 119 -2.17 -17.47 8.59
N GLU A 120 -1.73 -18.22 7.56
CA GLU A 120 -1.69 -19.68 7.53
C GLU A 120 -0.72 -20.26 8.58
N GLU A 121 0.47 -19.68 8.73
CA GLU A 121 1.47 -20.11 9.73
C GLU A 121 1.02 -19.83 11.17
N LYS A 122 0.33 -18.71 11.44
CA LYS A 122 -0.28 -18.42 12.75
C LYS A 122 -1.26 -19.52 13.19
N ILE A 123 -1.96 -20.15 12.24
CA ILE A 123 -2.88 -21.26 12.53
C ILE A 123 -2.11 -22.54 12.90
N LEU A 124 -0.93 -22.76 12.32
CA LEU A 124 -0.07 -23.91 12.62
C LEU A 124 0.66 -23.78 13.96
N MET A 125 1.13 -22.57 14.31
CA MET A 125 1.83 -22.32 15.59
C MET A 125 0.94 -22.56 16.83
N ARG A 126 -0.39 -22.47 16.72
CA ARG A 126 -1.29 -22.63 17.88
C ARG A 126 -1.44 -24.08 18.36
N LYS A 127 -0.87 -25.08 17.68
CA LYS A 127 -1.05 -26.50 18.03
C LYS A 127 0.11 -27.12 18.82
N GLU A 128 1.27 -26.48 18.91
CA GLU A 128 2.45 -27.04 19.60
C GLU A 128 3.08 -26.07 20.61
N THR A 129 2.28 -25.61 21.58
CA THR A 129 2.86 -25.03 22.81
C THR A 129 2.10 -25.47 24.04
N GLN A 130 1.84 -26.77 24.15
CA GLN A 130 1.92 -27.38 25.48
C GLN A 130 3.40 -27.67 25.70
N LEU A 131 4.14 -26.66 26.16
CA LEU A 131 5.45 -26.89 26.78
C LEU A 131 5.18 -27.79 27.98
N THR A 132 5.37 -29.09 27.82
CA THR A 132 5.56 -29.99 28.96
C THR A 132 6.89 -29.59 29.56
N ILE A 133 6.86 -28.66 30.52
CA ILE A 133 8.02 -28.30 31.31
C ILE A 133 8.32 -29.52 32.18
N ASP A 134 9.23 -30.36 31.73
CA ASP A 134 9.80 -31.43 32.53
C ASP A 134 10.72 -30.74 33.55
N PHE A 135 10.16 -30.42 34.72
CA PHE A 135 10.94 -30.00 35.89
C PHE A 135 11.74 -31.20 36.40
N LYS A 136 12.71 -31.67 35.61
CA LYS A 136 13.81 -32.43 36.16
C LYS A 136 14.63 -31.45 36.98
N ASP A 137 14.80 -31.78 38.26
CA ASP A 137 15.75 -31.12 39.17
C ASP A 137 17.18 -31.33 38.63
N ASN A 138 17.52 -30.67 37.52
CA ASN A 138 18.88 -30.53 37.07
C ASN A 138 19.46 -29.36 37.85
N GLU A 139 20.42 -29.66 38.73
CA GLU A 139 21.14 -28.72 39.60
C GLU A 139 21.95 -27.65 38.84
N ASN A 140 21.87 -27.58 37.51
CA ASN A 140 22.49 -26.56 36.68
C ASN A 140 21.60 -25.30 36.58
N TRP A 141 21.44 -24.60 37.70
CA TRP A 141 20.90 -23.25 37.68
C TRP A 141 21.93 -22.30 37.08
N GLU A 142 21.58 -21.62 35.99
CA GLU A 142 22.37 -20.51 35.49
C GLU A 142 22.08 -19.25 36.33
N GLU A 143 23.11 -18.45 36.59
CA GLU A 143 22.96 -17.19 37.31
C GLU A 143 22.42 -16.14 36.33
N ILE A 144 21.12 -15.82 36.46
CA ILE A 144 20.42 -14.89 35.58
C ILE A 144 20.43 -13.49 36.19
N SER A 145 20.70 -12.46 35.38
CA SER A 145 20.64 -11.07 35.81
C SER A 145 19.21 -10.51 35.75
N ILE A 146 18.91 -9.51 36.59
CA ILE A 146 17.64 -8.76 36.54
C ILE A 146 17.40 -8.17 35.15
N VAL A 147 18.47 -7.82 34.43
CA VAL A 147 18.40 -7.30 33.05
C VAL A 147 17.82 -8.35 32.10
N ASP A 148 18.19 -9.62 32.25
CA ASP A 148 17.68 -10.71 31.41
C ASP A 148 16.18 -10.92 31.64
N LEU A 149 15.72 -10.77 32.89
CA LEU A 149 14.31 -10.82 33.23
C LEU A 149 13.53 -9.65 32.61
N ILE A 150 14.09 -8.43 32.62
CA ILE A 150 13.49 -7.26 31.99
C ILE A 150 13.40 -7.44 30.47
N ILE A 151 14.44 -7.99 29.84
CA ILE A 151 14.43 -8.31 28.41
C ILE A 151 13.35 -9.33 28.09
N ALA A 152 13.27 -10.42 28.85
CA ALA A 152 12.25 -11.45 28.68
C ALA A 152 10.82 -10.88 28.84
N PHE A 153 10.60 -10.06 29.88
CA PHE A 153 9.31 -9.40 30.10
C PHE A 153 8.95 -8.45 28.96
N SER A 154 9.90 -7.64 28.49
CA SER A 154 9.68 -6.71 27.36
C SER A 154 9.33 -7.43 26.06
N LYS A 155 9.85 -8.65 25.86
CA LYS A 155 9.55 -9.48 24.71
C LYS A 155 8.11 -10.00 24.74
N VAL A 156 7.66 -10.47 25.90
CA VAL A 156 6.28 -10.95 26.10
C VAL A 156 5.28 -9.79 26.04
N ALA A 157 5.59 -8.63 26.63
CA ALA A 157 4.71 -7.46 26.58
C ALA A 157 4.41 -7.00 25.15
N LYS A 158 5.40 -7.08 24.24
CA LYS A 158 5.23 -6.75 22.81
C LYS A 158 4.41 -7.77 22.02
N GLU A 159 4.22 -8.98 22.53
CA GLU A 159 3.38 -10.00 21.88
C GLU A 159 1.91 -9.90 22.30
N VAL A 160 1.59 -9.12 23.35
CA VAL A 160 0.23 -8.99 23.92
C VAL A 160 -0.48 -7.70 23.50
N ASP A 161 0.24 -6.71 22.96
CA ASP A 161 -0.30 -5.50 22.33
C ASP A 161 -0.41 -5.65 20.79
#